data_AF-A0A968WSZ1-F1
#
_entry.id   AF-A0A968WSZ1-F1
#
_cell.length_a   1.000
_cell.length_b   1.000
_cell.length_c   1.000
_cell.angle_alpha   90.00
_cell.angle_beta   90.00
_cell.angle_gamma   90.00
#
_symmetry.space_group_name_H-M   'P 1'
#
loop_
_entity.id
_entity.type
_entity.pdbx_description
1 polymer ?
#
loop_
_entity_poly.entity_id
_entity_poly.type
_entity_poly.pdbx_seq_one_letter_code
_entity_poly.pdbx_strand_id
1 'polypeptide(L)'
;MATLTRLMKLTGTNTPEPKRHTLRAGPVSAVLDNGALRYIKYHGTEVLRGIGYLARDRNWGTYAPAISDLKVKQGRNGFTVSYTALCKDAQQSLRYEAKVEAKSDGAVTFEATGTPGSDFFTNRTGFVVLHPLEGVVGAPVEVVHTDGKTESRNFPGIISPGQPIFEIRSLTHQVQPGLKATVLMEGNKFEMEDHRNWMDASYKTYVCSLLDPWPYTLKKGEPFTQRITVSFSGKPKKKSGTKAGKAIEVSLGAVKGRMPRFGIAVPMREAAASLAAAGQIAAMRPRHLVCQIDGRNKGQAEAADAFRKLAEKCVCPITLEIILPAKAPASEEMPVIAKAVRAGGLRPQAVVVTQTHDLKSFQPNTPRPWGPSYEEMAAAARAGFPGAAIGGGMLSYFTELNRKPTPQGIFDFITHAVCPIVHAADDISVMETLESLPSIFASTRAIIG
;
A
#
# COMPACT_ATOMS: atom_id res chain seq x y z
N MET A 1 -10.55 19.46 -29.63
CA MET A 1 -10.18 18.80 -28.36
C MET A 1 -11.37 18.90 -27.43
N ALA A 2 -11.80 17.79 -26.81
CA ALA A 2 -12.87 17.85 -25.80
C ALA A 2 -12.41 18.73 -24.62
N THR A 3 -13.22 19.71 -24.22
CA THR A 3 -12.92 20.56 -23.07
C THR A 3 -13.04 19.73 -21.80
N LEU A 4 -11.92 19.49 -21.12
CA LEU A 4 -11.92 18.81 -19.84
C LEU A 4 -12.74 19.61 -18.82
N THR A 5 -13.57 18.90 -18.03
CA THR A 5 -14.34 19.51 -16.93
C THR A 5 -13.39 20.08 -15.87
N ARG A 6 -13.88 20.99 -15.01
CA ARG A 6 -13.09 21.49 -13.88
C ARG A 6 -12.64 20.36 -12.96
N LEU A 7 -13.51 19.38 -12.71
CA LEU A 7 -13.20 18.24 -11.84
C LEU A 7 -12.09 17.38 -12.45
N MET A 8 -12.21 17.02 -13.74
CA MET A 8 -11.16 16.30 -14.47
C MET A 8 -9.81 17.04 -14.46
N LYS A 9 -9.81 18.37 -14.54
CA LYS A 9 -8.58 19.19 -14.45
C LYS A 9 -7.95 19.19 -13.06
N LEU A 10 -8.75 19.07 -12.00
CA LEU A 10 -8.28 19.15 -10.61
C LEU A 10 -7.93 17.77 -10.04
N THR A 11 -8.70 16.74 -10.39
CA THR A 11 -8.63 15.41 -9.75
C THR A 11 -8.36 14.27 -10.75
N GLY A 12 -8.26 14.56 -12.05
CA GLY A 12 -8.04 13.52 -13.07
C GLY A 12 -9.23 12.58 -13.29
N THR A 13 -10.39 12.87 -12.69
CA THR A 13 -11.63 12.09 -12.82
C THR A 13 -12.85 13.00 -12.79
N ASN A 14 -14.01 12.49 -13.22
CA ASN A 14 -15.31 13.17 -13.04
C ASN A 14 -16.08 12.66 -11.81
N THR A 15 -15.51 11.73 -11.04
CA THR A 15 -16.12 11.24 -9.80
C THR A 15 -15.87 12.25 -8.68
N PRO A 16 -16.91 12.86 -8.08
CA PRO A 16 -16.74 13.79 -6.96
C PRO A 16 -16.38 13.04 -5.68
N GLU A 17 -15.63 13.69 -4.79
CA GLU A 17 -15.41 13.16 -3.43
C GLU A 17 -16.74 13.10 -2.64
N PRO A 18 -16.99 12.03 -1.86
CA PRO A 18 -18.16 11.95 -1.01
C PRO A 18 -18.10 12.99 0.12
N LYS A 19 -19.27 13.41 0.59
CA LYS A 19 -19.36 14.30 1.76
C LYS A 19 -18.92 13.54 3.01
N ARG A 20 -17.97 14.13 3.74
CA ARG A 20 -17.46 13.62 5.01
C ARG A 20 -18.20 14.26 6.17
N HIS A 21 -18.58 13.48 7.18
CA HIS A 21 -19.31 13.98 8.36
C HIS A 21 -18.46 13.84 9.62
N THR A 22 -18.18 14.95 10.30
CA THR A 22 -17.49 14.89 11.60
C THR A 22 -18.47 14.52 12.71
N LEU A 23 -18.16 13.44 13.42
CA LEU A 23 -18.93 12.90 14.53
C LEU A 23 -18.21 13.14 15.86
N ARG A 24 -18.98 13.36 16.93
CA ARG A 24 -18.45 13.64 18.28
C ARG A 24 -19.29 12.97 19.37
N ALA A 25 -18.61 12.36 20.34
CA ALA A 25 -19.20 11.75 21.52
C ALA A 25 -18.22 11.88 22.71
N GLY A 26 -18.54 12.77 23.66
CA GLY A 26 -17.67 13.05 24.81
C GLY A 26 -16.24 13.41 24.36
N PRO A 27 -15.21 12.65 24.80
CA PRO A 27 -13.81 12.91 24.41
C PRO A 27 -13.46 12.47 22.99
N VAL A 28 -14.33 11.69 22.33
CA VAL A 28 -14.06 11.07 21.03
C VAL A 28 -14.63 11.88 19.87
N SER A 29 -13.88 11.93 18.77
CA SER A 29 -14.37 12.36 17.46
C SER A 29 -13.92 11.40 16.37
N ALA A 30 -14.70 11.30 15.29
CA ALA A 30 -14.35 10.54 14.09
C ALA A 30 -14.92 11.24 12.85
N VAL A 31 -14.47 10.84 11.67
CA VAL A 31 -15.04 11.28 10.39
C VAL A 31 -15.72 10.09 9.72
N LEU A 32 -17.02 10.18 9.47
CA LEU A 32 -17.73 9.22 8.64
C LEU A 32 -17.44 9.52 7.17
N ASP A 33 -16.93 8.53 6.46
CA ASP A 33 -16.55 8.60 5.05
C ASP A 33 -16.88 7.27 4.36
N ASN A 34 -17.82 7.31 3.41
CA ASN A 34 -18.28 6.13 2.66
C ASN A 34 -18.59 4.88 3.53
N GLY A 35 -19.29 5.08 4.65
CA GLY A 35 -19.64 4.02 5.60
C GLY A 35 -18.52 3.63 6.58
N ALA A 36 -17.27 4.04 6.35
CA ALA A 36 -16.16 3.84 7.26
C ALA A 36 -16.02 4.99 8.27
N LEU A 37 -15.36 4.73 9.39
CA LEU A 37 -14.86 5.77 10.29
C LEU A 37 -13.39 6.04 9.97
N ARG A 38 -13.01 7.30 9.84
CA ARG A 38 -11.62 7.79 9.72
C ARG A 38 -11.26 8.65 10.92
N TYR A 39 -9.98 8.71 11.25
CA TYR A 39 -9.42 9.60 12.27
C TYR A 39 -10.14 9.51 13.62
N ILE A 40 -10.32 8.30 14.14
CA ILE A 40 -10.90 8.10 15.47
C ILE A 40 -9.90 8.71 16.47
N LYS A 41 -10.29 9.81 17.11
CA LYS A 41 -9.44 10.63 17.96
C LYS A 41 -10.00 10.72 19.36
N TYR A 42 -9.13 10.74 20.37
CA TYR A 42 -9.46 11.04 21.76
C TYR A 42 -8.80 12.38 22.15
N HIS A 43 -9.61 13.41 22.42
CA HIS A 43 -9.15 14.80 22.63
C HIS A 43 -8.15 15.31 21.57
N GLY A 44 -8.39 14.93 20.31
CA GLY A 44 -7.58 15.35 19.16
C GLY A 44 -6.36 14.48 18.87
N THR A 45 -5.93 13.60 19.78
CA THR A 45 -4.88 12.60 19.52
C THR A 45 -5.48 11.43 18.77
N GLU A 46 -4.85 11.01 17.67
CA GLU A 46 -5.32 9.90 16.85
C GLU A 46 -5.13 8.56 17.57
N VAL A 47 -6.22 7.79 17.64
CA VAL A 47 -6.29 6.46 18.27
C VAL A 47 -6.21 5.39 17.19
N LEU A 48 -7.03 5.55 16.14
CA LEU A 48 -7.10 4.72 14.96
C LEU A 48 -7.24 5.60 13.72
N ARG A 49 -6.50 5.25 12.67
CA ARG A 49 -6.60 5.87 11.34
C ARG A 49 -7.95 5.58 10.70
N GLY A 50 -8.48 4.38 10.89
CA GLY A 50 -9.83 4.07 10.44
C GLY A 50 -10.36 2.69 10.84
N ILE A 51 -11.68 2.53 10.73
CA ILE A 51 -12.41 1.27 10.86
C ILE A 51 -13.36 1.19 9.66
N GLY A 52 -13.26 0.13 8.86
CA GLY A 52 -14.10 -0.07 7.69
C GLY A 52 -14.51 -1.52 7.51
N TYR A 53 -15.66 -1.74 6.89
CA TYR A 53 -16.15 -3.08 6.53
C TYR A 53 -16.01 -3.26 5.02
N LEU A 54 -15.25 -4.27 4.59
CA LEU A 54 -14.89 -4.47 3.20
C LEU A 54 -15.29 -5.86 2.72
N ALA A 55 -15.61 -5.99 1.44
CA ALA A 55 -15.73 -7.27 0.75
C ALA A 55 -14.74 -7.29 -0.41
N ARG A 56 -13.99 -8.39 -0.56
CA ARG A 56 -13.05 -8.62 -1.66
C ARG A 56 -13.40 -9.89 -2.42
N ASP A 57 -13.39 -9.81 -3.74
CA ASP A 57 -13.60 -10.98 -4.59
C ASP A 57 -12.38 -11.93 -4.59
N ARG A 58 -12.48 -13.01 -5.36
CA ARG A 58 -11.40 -14.00 -5.57
C ARG A 58 -10.10 -13.44 -6.16
N ASN A 59 -10.16 -12.27 -6.79
CA ASN A 59 -9.03 -11.58 -7.41
C ASN A 59 -8.48 -10.45 -6.54
N TRP A 60 -8.89 -10.37 -5.27
CA TRP A 60 -8.58 -9.28 -4.33
C TRP A 60 -9.17 -7.91 -4.72
N GLY A 61 -10.08 -7.85 -5.69
CA GLY A 61 -10.83 -6.65 -6.04
C GLY A 61 -11.75 -6.24 -4.89
N THR A 62 -11.63 -4.99 -4.42
CA THR A 62 -12.48 -4.48 -3.34
C THR A 62 -13.75 -3.87 -3.92
N TYR A 63 -14.92 -4.32 -3.47
CA TYR A 63 -16.20 -3.75 -3.89
C TYR A 63 -16.36 -2.32 -3.36
N ALA A 64 -16.89 -1.42 -4.19
CA ALA A 64 -17.44 -0.15 -3.75
C ALA A 64 -18.93 -0.37 -3.39
N PRO A 65 -19.30 -0.47 -2.09
CA PRO A 65 -20.66 -0.78 -1.71
C PRO A 65 -21.62 0.36 -2.07
N ALA A 66 -22.79 0.01 -2.61
CA ALA A 66 -23.89 0.97 -2.74
C ALA A 66 -24.55 1.14 -1.36
N ILE A 67 -24.37 2.30 -0.73
CA ILE A 67 -24.94 2.62 0.59
C ILE A 67 -26.36 3.20 0.43
N SER A 68 -27.31 2.66 1.18
CA SER A 68 -28.68 3.16 1.33
C SER A 68 -29.06 3.35 2.80
N ASP A 69 -30.17 4.05 3.04
CA ASP A 69 -30.78 4.19 4.37
C ASP A 69 -29.85 4.76 5.44
N LEU A 70 -28.87 5.57 5.02
CA LEU A 70 -27.90 6.21 5.92
C LEU A 70 -28.61 7.18 6.87
N LYS A 71 -28.59 6.86 8.16
CA LYS A 71 -29.12 7.69 9.24
C LYS A 71 -27.98 8.05 10.18
N VAL A 72 -27.80 9.34 10.40
CA VAL A 72 -26.84 9.88 11.36
C VAL A 72 -27.62 10.64 12.43
N LYS A 73 -27.49 10.21 13.69
CA LYS A 73 -28.04 10.89 14.86
C LYS A 73 -26.90 11.28 15.77
N GLN A 74 -26.79 12.57 16.11
CA GLN A 74 -25.80 13.07 17.06
C GLN A 74 -26.47 13.97 18.07
N GLY A 75 -26.19 13.74 19.35
CA GLY A 75 -26.72 14.54 20.46
C GLY A 75 -25.65 14.77 21.53
N ARG A 76 -26.07 15.29 22.69
CA ARG A 76 -25.15 15.58 23.81
C ARG A 76 -24.46 14.32 24.38
N ASN A 77 -25.14 13.19 24.33
CA ASN A 77 -24.70 11.94 24.96
C ASN A 77 -23.93 11.00 24.03
N GLY A 78 -23.76 11.37 22.76
CA GLY A 78 -23.09 10.52 21.77
C GLY A 78 -23.66 10.63 20.36
N PHE A 79 -23.28 9.67 19.51
CA PHE A 79 -23.82 9.54 18.16
C PHE A 79 -24.14 8.10 17.80
N THR A 80 -25.07 7.94 16.86
CA THR A 80 -25.39 6.68 16.20
C THR A 80 -25.40 6.88 14.70
N VAL A 81 -24.76 5.97 13.97
CA VAL A 81 -24.86 5.86 12.51
C VAL A 81 -25.45 4.50 12.19
N SER A 82 -26.37 4.42 11.25
CA SER A 82 -26.85 3.15 10.71
C SER A 82 -27.05 3.25 9.22
N TYR A 83 -26.73 2.19 8.48
CA TYR A 83 -26.95 2.13 7.04
C TYR A 83 -27.02 0.70 6.55
N THR A 84 -27.53 0.53 5.33
CA THR A 84 -27.44 -0.71 4.57
C THR A 84 -26.46 -0.51 3.44
N ALA A 85 -25.70 -1.54 3.08
CA ALA A 85 -24.84 -1.53 1.92
C ALA A 85 -24.97 -2.82 1.09
N LEU A 86 -24.80 -2.67 -0.23
CA LEU A 86 -24.82 -3.77 -1.19
C LEU A 86 -23.50 -3.83 -1.97
N CYS A 87 -22.79 -4.94 -1.82
CA CYS A 87 -21.68 -5.33 -2.70
C CYS A 87 -22.22 -6.31 -3.74
N LYS A 88 -22.04 -6.04 -5.03
CA LYS A 88 -22.58 -6.88 -6.11
C LYS A 88 -21.74 -6.80 -7.39
N ASP A 89 -21.63 -7.91 -8.08
CA ASP A 89 -21.19 -8.01 -9.48
C ASP A 89 -22.25 -8.75 -10.33
N ALA A 90 -21.86 -9.27 -11.50
CA ALA A 90 -22.77 -10.02 -12.36
C ALA A 90 -23.06 -11.45 -11.84
N GLN A 91 -22.26 -11.97 -10.92
CA GLN A 91 -22.27 -13.35 -10.46
C GLN A 91 -22.78 -13.52 -9.03
N GLN A 92 -22.55 -12.54 -8.16
CA GLN A 92 -22.76 -12.67 -6.72
C GLN A 92 -23.17 -11.35 -6.06
N SER A 93 -23.77 -11.47 -4.87
CA SER A 93 -24.16 -10.30 -4.07
C SER A 93 -24.06 -10.57 -2.57
N LEU A 94 -23.70 -9.53 -1.83
CA LEU A 94 -23.66 -9.49 -0.38
C LEU A 94 -24.31 -8.18 0.09
N ARG A 95 -25.37 -8.29 0.86
CA ARG A 95 -25.96 -7.16 1.59
C ARG A 95 -25.41 -7.16 3.02
N TYR A 96 -25.17 -5.99 3.59
CA TYR A 96 -24.92 -5.89 5.02
C TYR A 96 -25.61 -4.68 5.65
N GLU A 97 -26.04 -4.86 6.89
CA GLU A 97 -26.51 -3.79 7.77
C GLU A 97 -25.38 -3.40 8.73
N ALA A 98 -25.11 -2.11 8.84
CA ALA A 98 -24.05 -1.57 9.67
C ALA A 98 -24.60 -0.60 10.70
N LYS A 99 -24.05 -0.64 11.92
CA LYS A 99 -24.38 0.26 13.01
C LYS A 99 -23.11 0.71 13.74
N VAL A 100 -22.97 2.02 13.89
CA VAL A 100 -21.94 2.63 14.74
C VAL A 100 -22.61 3.32 15.91
N GLU A 101 -22.11 3.09 17.12
CA GLU A 101 -22.55 3.78 18.33
C GLU A 101 -21.34 4.30 19.09
N ALA A 102 -21.39 5.56 19.50
CA ALA A 102 -20.42 6.12 20.43
C ALA A 102 -21.13 6.79 21.61
N LYS A 103 -20.70 6.48 22.82
CA LYS A 103 -21.28 6.99 24.07
C LYS A 103 -20.44 8.13 24.66
N SER A 104 -20.99 8.82 25.65
CA SER A 104 -20.32 9.95 26.32
C SER A 104 -19.07 9.56 27.10
N ASP A 105 -18.91 8.29 27.46
CA ASP A 105 -17.69 7.72 28.05
C ASP A 105 -16.54 7.55 27.04
N GLY A 106 -16.82 7.76 25.74
CA GLY A 106 -15.87 7.65 24.64
C GLY A 106 -15.79 6.25 24.02
N ALA A 107 -16.51 5.24 24.52
CA ALA A 107 -16.53 3.94 23.87
C ALA A 107 -17.20 4.03 22.49
N VAL A 108 -16.57 3.41 21.48
CA VAL A 108 -17.09 3.34 20.11
C VAL A 108 -17.28 1.87 19.72
N THR A 109 -18.47 1.52 19.26
CA THR A 109 -18.78 0.20 18.72
C THR A 109 -19.18 0.33 17.26
N PHE A 110 -18.60 -0.49 16.39
CA PHE A 110 -18.99 -0.64 15.00
C PHE A 110 -19.34 -2.11 14.75
N GLU A 111 -20.61 -2.38 14.51
CA GLU A 111 -21.17 -3.68 14.22
C GLU A 111 -21.64 -3.75 12.76
N ALA A 112 -21.47 -4.91 12.13
CA ALA A 112 -22.03 -5.18 10.82
C ALA A 112 -22.50 -6.64 10.72
N THR A 113 -23.67 -6.83 10.13
CA THR A 113 -24.26 -8.14 9.84
C THR A 113 -24.36 -8.31 8.33
N GLY A 114 -23.60 -9.24 7.77
CA GLY A 114 -23.62 -9.57 6.35
C GLY A 114 -24.56 -10.73 6.06
N THR A 115 -25.36 -10.62 5.00
CA THR A 115 -26.23 -11.68 4.48
C THR A 115 -25.97 -11.85 2.97
N PRO A 116 -25.33 -12.95 2.54
CA PRO A 116 -25.10 -13.23 1.13
C PRO A 116 -26.42 -13.43 0.38
N GLY A 117 -26.64 -12.69 -0.71
CA GLY A 117 -27.82 -12.86 -1.59
C GLY A 117 -27.67 -14.03 -2.56
N SER A 118 -26.43 -14.49 -2.72
CA SER A 118 -25.99 -15.68 -3.46
C SER A 118 -24.91 -16.38 -2.62
N ASP A 119 -24.44 -17.54 -3.06
CA ASP A 119 -23.12 -17.99 -2.60
C ASP A 119 -22.10 -16.93 -3.02
N PHE A 120 -21.31 -16.46 -2.06
CA PHE A 120 -20.41 -15.33 -2.22
C PHE A 120 -18.97 -15.78 -2.02
N PHE A 121 -18.21 -15.78 -3.11
CA PHE A 121 -16.85 -16.29 -3.19
C PHE A 121 -15.85 -15.15 -3.00
N THR A 122 -15.12 -15.19 -1.88
CA THR A 122 -14.38 -14.05 -1.36
C THR A 122 -13.01 -14.45 -0.83
N ASN A 123 -12.01 -13.59 -1.02
CA ASN A 123 -10.72 -13.71 -0.32
C ASN A 123 -10.78 -13.10 1.08
N ARG A 124 -11.68 -12.13 1.29
CA ARG A 124 -11.88 -11.45 2.58
C ARG A 124 -13.18 -10.69 2.60
N THR A 125 -14.01 -10.94 3.60
CA THR A 125 -15.20 -10.14 3.88
C THR A 125 -15.32 -9.86 5.37
N GLY A 126 -15.25 -8.58 5.74
CA GLY A 126 -15.43 -8.11 7.10
C GLY A 126 -14.62 -6.88 7.47
N PHE A 127 -14.43 -6.68 8.76
CA PHE A 127 -13.75 -5.48 9.27
C PHE A 127 -12.25 -5.46 8.95
N VAL A 128 -11.77 -4.25 8.69
CA VAL A 128 -10.38 -3.85 8.78
C VAL A 128 -10.26 -2.68 9.76
N VAL A 129 -9.19 -2.67 10.55
CA VAL A 129 -8.85 -1.58 11.46
C VAL A 129 -7.45 -1.09 11.12
N LEU A 130 -7.31 0.22 10.94
CA LEU A 130 -6.06 0.88 10.62
C LEU A 130 -5.55 1.60 11.87
N HIS A 131 -4.38 1.20 12.35
CA HIS A 131 -3.65 1.84 13.43
C HIS A 131 -2.71 2.90 12.81
N PRO A 132 -2.66 4.14 13.32
CA PRO A 132 -1.81 5.19 12.74
C PRO A 132 -0.32 4.82 12.86
N LEU A 133 0.58 5.54 12.17
CA LEU A 133 2.02 5.34 12.34
C LEU A 133 2.55 6.22 13.48
N GLU A 134 2.18 7.50 13.50
CA GLU A 134 2.56 8.42 14.57
C GLU A 134 2.16 7.87 15.95
N GLY A 135 3.16 7.73 16.84
CA GLY A 135 2.99 7.21 18.20
C GLY A 135 2.85 5.69 18.31
N VAL A 136 2.81 4.95 17.19
CA VAL A 136 2.60 3.49 17.16
C VAL A 136 3.83 2.73 16.67
N VAL A 137 4.57 3.25 15.68
CA VAL A 137 5.76 2.56 15.16
C VAL A 137 6.77 2.29 16.27
N GLY A 138 7.12 1.02 16.49
CA GLY A 138 8.04 0.60 17.56
C GLY A 138 7.42 0.59 18.96
N ALA A 139 6.20 1.07 19.15
CA ALA A 139 5.58 1.21 20.46
C ALA A 139 5.12 -0.15 21.03
N PRO A 140 5.02 -0.29 22.36
CA PRO A 140 4.48 -1.49 22.99
C PRO A 140 2.99 -1.70 22.65
N VAL A 141 2.61 -2.97 22.51
CA VAL A 141 1.23 -3.43 22.31
C VAL A 141 0.99 -4.69 23.14
N GLU A 142 -0.11 -4.70 23.87
CA GLU A 142 -0.60 -5.88 24.55
C GLU A 142 -1.63 -6.57 23.66
N VAL A 143 -1.43 -7.85 23.39
CA VAL A 143 -2.24 -8.68 22.51
C VAL A 143 -2.98 -9.69 23.37
N VAL A 144 -4.29 -9.78 23.19
CA VAL A 144 -5.07 -10.94 23.65
C VAL A 144 -5.39 -11.77 22.42
N HIS A 145 -5.03 -13.04 22.46
CA HIS A 145 -5.27 -13.99 21.37
C HIS A 145 -6.67 -14.61 21.44
N THR A 146 -7.09 -15.25 20.36
CA THR A 146 -8.39 -15.94 20.27
C THR A 146 -8.53 -17.12 21.24
N ASP A 147 -7.42 -17.71 21.70
CA ASP A 147 -7.37 -18.74 22.74
C ASP A 147 -7.36 -18.17 24.18
N GLY A 148 -7.41 -16.84 24.33
CA GLY A 148 -7.39 -16.15 25.61
C GLY A 148 -5.99 -15.87 26.17
N LYS A 149 -4.91 -16.35 25.54
CA LYS A 149 -3.55 -16.00 25.97
C LYS A 149 -3.29 -14.53 25.76
N THR A 150 -2.50 -13.96 26.67
CA THR A 150 -2.06 -12.57 26.61
C THR A 150 -0.56 -12.51 26.36
N GLU A 151 -0.14 -11.58 25.51
CA GLU A 151 1.26 -11.36 25.16
C GLU A 151 1.56 -9.86 25.08
N SER A 152 2.74 -9.45 25.56
CA SER A 152 3.27 -8.10 25.33
C SER A 152 4.30 -8.14 24.21
N ARG A 153 4.10 -7.31 23.18
CA ARG A 153 5.01 -7.14 22.04
C ARG A 153 5.23 -5.66 21.74
N ASN A 154 5.97 -5.38 20.67
CA ASN A 154 6.05 -4.06 20.06
C ASN A 154 5.52 -4.14 18.62
N PHE A 155 4.93 -3.04 18.15
CA PHE A 155 4.74 -2.85 16.71
C PHE A 155 6.11 -2.83 16.01
N PRO A 156 6.26 -3.42 14.81
CA PRO A 156 7.55 -3.46 14.11
C PRO A 156 8.13 -2.07 13.84
N GLY A 157 9.34 -1.76 14.32
CA GLY A 157 10.03 -0.51 13.97
C GLY A 157 10.41 -0.48 12.48
N ILE A 158 11.19 -1.48 12.07
CA ILE A 158 11.47 -1.81 10.67
C ILE A 158 10.27 -2.59 10.10
N ILE A 159 9.92 -2.34 8.84
CA ILE A 159 8.73 -2.91 8.20
C ILE A 159 8.83 -4.44 8.18
N SER A 160 7.86 -5.13 8.77
CA SER A 160 7.79 -6.59 8.78
C SER A 160 7.43 -7.13 7.38
N PRO A 161 8.16 -8.10 6.81
CA PRO A 161 7.85 -8.64 5.47
C PRO A 161 6.59 -9.54 5.43
N GLY A 162 6.19 -10.06 6.59
CA GLY A 162 4.97 -10.85 6.80
C GLY A 162 4.10 -10.28 7.92
N GLN A 163 3.10 -11.04 8.34
CA GLN A 163 2.18 -10.64 9.41
C GLN A 163 2.93 -10.62 10.76
N PRO A 164 3.00 -9.48 11.46
CA PRO A 164 3.69 -9.41 12.75
C PRO A 164 2.91 -10.04 13.90
N ILE A 165 1.58 -10.15 13.81
CA ILE A 165 0.70 -10.65 14.88
C ILE A 165 -0.45 -11.45 14.26
N PHE A 166 -0.68 -12.66 14.75
CA PHE A 166 -1.74 -13.57 14.31
C PHE A 166 -2.77 -13.82 15.42
N GLU A 167 -3.92 -14.39 15.06
CA GLU A 167 -4.94 -14.89 16.00
C GLU A 167 -5.35 -13.86 17.05
N ILE A 168 -5.60 -12.63 16.61
CA ILE A 168 -5.89 -11.47 17.46
C ILE A 168 -7.37 -11.49 17.89
N ARG A 169 -7.61 -11.38 19.20
CA ARG A 169 -8.91 -11.03 19.80
C ARG A 169 -8.96 -9.56 20.18
N SER A 170 -7.91 -9.02 20.79
CA SER A 170 -7.83 -7.59 21.08
C SER A 170 -6.39 -7.07 21.07
N LEU A 171 -6.26 -5.77 20.81
CA LEU A 171 -5.00 -5.03 20.93
C LEU A 171 -5.19 -3.86 21.88
N THR A 172 -4.28 -3.73 22.85
CA THR A 172 -4.23 -2.57 23.72
C THR A 172 -2.93 -1.80 23.48
N HIS A 173 -3.04 -0.55 23.05
CA HIS A 173 -1.91 0.33 22.79
C HIS A 173 -2.03 1.66 23.53
N GLN A 174 -0.89 2.29 23.77
CA GLN A 174 -0.86 3.62 24.36
C GLN A 174 -1.23 4.67 23.29
N VAL A 175 -2.20 5.53 23.60
CA VAL A 175 -2.58 6.66 22.73
C VAL A 175 -1.75 7.89 23.07
N GLN A 176 -1.57 8.12 24.37
CA GLN A 176 -0.71 9.16 24.92
C GLN A 176 -0.36 8.81 26.38
N PRO A 177 0.63 9.47 27.02
CA PRO A 177 1.01 9.14 28.38
C PRO A 177 -0.19 9.11 29.35
N GLY A 178 -0.41 7.95 29.99
CA GLY A 178 -1.49 7.70 30.94
C GLY A 178 -2.84 7.29 30.34
N LEU A 179 -2.96 7.21 29.01
CA LEU A 179 -4.19 6.77 28.31
C LEU A 179 -3.88 5.59 27.38
N LYS A 180 -4.59 4.49 27.57
CA LYS A 180 -4.59 3.33 26.69
C LYS A 180 -5.92 3.23 25.95
N ALA A 181 -5.87 2.71 24.73
CA ALA A 181 -7.04 2.27 23.98
C ALA A 181 -6.98 0.76 23.79
N THR A 182 -8.11 0.10 23.97
CA THR A 182 -8.28 -1.33 23.67
C THR A 182 -9.22 -1.47 22.50
N VAL A 183 -8.76 -2.17 21.46
CA VAL A 183 -9.54 -2.53 20.27
C VAL A 183 -9.90 -4.00 20.38
N LEU A 184 -11.16 -4.28 20.70
CA LEU A 184 -11.73 -5.63 20.73
C LEU A 184 -12.32 -5.96 19.35
N MET A 185 -11.96 -7.11 18.82
CA MET A 185 -12.37 -7.60 17.51
C MET A 185 -13.18 -8.90 17.67
N GLU A 186 -14.42 -8.91 17.20
CA GLU A 186 -15.38 -10.00 17.41
C GLU A 186 -16.00 -10.51 16.09
N GLY A 187 -16.53 -11.74 16.13
CA GLY A 187 -17.18 -12.40 14.99
C GLY A 187 -16.25 -13.19 14.07
N ASN A 188 -14.93 -13.12 14.28
CA ASN A 188 -13.93 -14.01 13.69
C ASN A 188 -12.57 -13.86 14.41
N LYS A 189 -11.54 -14.50 13.87
CA LYS A 189 -10.13 -14.21 14.16
C LYS A 189 -9.59 -13.10 13.23
N PHE A 190 -8.62 -12.36 13.73
CA PHE A 190 -7.97 -11.26 13.03
C PHE A 190 -6.45 -11.48 13.02
N GLU A 191 -5.76 -10.92 12.03
CA GLU A 191 -4.31 -10.84 12.02
C GLU A 191 -3.88 -9.45 11.55
N MET A 192 -2.61 -9.14 11.77
CA MET A 192 -2.02 -7.85 11.42
C MET A 192 -1.14 -7.97 10.19
N GLU A 193 -1.18 -6.97 9.32
CA GLU A 193 -0.18 -6.70 8.31
C GLU A 193 0.46 -5.34 8.58
N ASP A 194 1.77 -5.28 8.33
CA ASP A 194 2.48 -4.02 8.25
C ASP A 194 2.18 -3.37 6.89
N HIS A 195 1.14 -2.53 6.86
CA HIS A 195 0.56 -1.94 5.66
C HIS A 195 1.56 -1.02 4.93
N ARG A 196 2.62 -0.57 5.62
CA ARG A 196 3.74 0.19 5.04
C ARG A 196 4.47 -0.56 3.92
N ASN A 197 4.39 -1.89 3.87
CA ASN A 197 4.87 -2.66 2.71
C ASN A 197 4.28 -2.14 1.39
N TRP A 198 3.00 -1.76 1.43
CA TRP A 198 2.21 -1.26 0.31
C TRP A 198 2.12 0.28 0.29
N MET A 199 3.00 0.97 1.02
CA MET A 199 3.04 2.43 1.17
C MET A 199 1.91 3.03 2.02
N ASP A 200 0.98 2.23 2.54
CA ASP A 200 -0.08 2.73 3.41
C ASP A 200 0.45 3.28 4.74
N ALA A 201 -0.19 4.34 5.24
CA ALA A 201 0.15 5.03 6.47
C ALA A 201 -0.48 4.39 7.72
N SER A 202 -0.32 3.07 7.87
CA SER A 202 -0.90 2.34 8.99
C SER A 202 -0.26 0.98 9.25
N TYR A 203 -0.52 0.41 10.43
CA TYR A 203 -0.65 -1.05 10.55
C TYR A 203 -2.11 -1.42 10.34
N LYS A 204 -2.37 -2.55 9.69
CA LYS A 204 -3.74 -3.00 9.43
C LYS A 204 -4.00 -4.29 10.15
N THR A 205 -5.04 -4.33 10.98
CA THR A 205 -5.66 -5.60 11.34
C THR A 205 -6.83 -5.87 10.41
N TYR A 206 -6.98 -7.13 10.02
CA TYR A 206 -8.06 -7.56 9.15
C TYR A 206 -8.58 -8.93 9.59
N VAL A 207 -9.82 -9.18 9.20
CA VAL A 207 -10.49 -10.45 9.48
C VAL A 207 -9.96 -11.60 8.62
N CYS A 208 -10.03 -12.82 9.17
CA CYS A 208 -9.53 -14.07 8.60
C CYS A 208 -8.00 -14.11 8.45
N SER A 209 -7.41 -15.31 8.41
CA SER A 209 -5.96 -15.46 8.27
C SER A 209 -5.55 -15.73 6.82
N LEU A 210 -4.40 -15.20 6.40
CA LEU A 210 -3.75 -15.59 5.14
C LEU A 210 -3.20 -17.03 5.18
N LEU A 211 -3.16 -17.66 6.36
CA LEU A 211 -2.84 -19.07 6.53
C LEU A 211 -4.04 -19.99 6.31
N ASP A 212 -5.27 -19.45 6.33
CA ASP A 212 -6.48 -20.23 6.04
C ASP A 212 -6.63 -20.45 4.53
N PRO A 213 -7.39 -21.46 4.08
CA PRO A 213 -7.73 -21.60 2.67
C PRO A 213 -8.50 -20.37 2.14
N TRP A 214 -8.04 -19.82 1.03
CA TRP A 214 -8.72 -18.76 0.30
C TRP A 214 -8.59 -18.98 -1.22
N PRO A 215 -9.55 -18.50 -2.03
CA PRO A 215 -10.86 -17.95 -1.64
C PRO A 215 -11.75 -18.95 -0.89
N TYR A 216 -12.73 -18.43 -0.14
CA TYR A 216 -13.75 -19.21 0.58
C TYR A 216 -15.17 -18.73 0.22
N THR A 217 -16.17 -19.55 0.54
CA THR A 217 -17.58 -19.27 0.22
C THR A 217 -18.38 -18.90 1.46
N LEU A 218 -19.03 -17.75 1.43
CA LEU A 218 -20.13 -17.41 2.33
C LEU A 218 -21.44 -17.90 1.70
N LYS A 219 -22.18 -18.76 2.41
CA LYS A 219 -23.37 -19.41 1.85
C LYS A 219 -24.54 -18.44 1.72
N LYS A 220 -25.31 -18.61 0.64
CA LYS A 220 -26.53 -17.84 0.40
C LYS A 220 -27.46 -17.87 1.61
N GLY A 221 -27.90 -16.69 2.06
CA GLY A 221 -28.91 -16.53 3.09
C GLY A 221 -28.43 -16.80 4.52
N GLU A 222 -27.19 -17.23 4.73
CA GLU A 222 -26.63 -17.44 6.07
C GLU A 222 -26.02 -16.13 6.61
N PRO A 223 -26.63 -15.48 7.62
CA PRO A 223 -26.10 -14.23 8.15
C PRO A 223 -24.89 -14.48 9.05
N PHE A 224 -23.96 -13.54 9.06
CA PHE A 224 -22.82 -13.53 9.98
C PHE A 224 -22.61 -12.11 10.51
N THR A 225 -22.22 -11.99 11.78
CA THR A 225 -22.06 -10.71 12.47
C THR A 225 -20.62 -10.54 12.95
N GLN A 226 -20.10 -9.34 12.81
CA GLN A 226 -18.79 -8.95 13.35
C GLN A 226 -18.94 -7.62 14.08
N ARG A 227 -18.03 -7.38 15.04
CA ARG A 227 -18.03 -6.15 15.82
C ARG A 227 -16.61 -5.70 16.16
N ILE A 228 -16.37 -4.40 16.06
CA ILE A 228 -15.20 -3.72 16.57
C ILE A 228 -15.63 -2.83 17.72
N THR A 229 -15.01 -2.99 18.90
CA THR A 229 -15.24 -2.11 20.05
C THR A 229 -13.93 -1.45 20.44
N VAL A 230 -13.94 -0.12 20.50
CA VAL A 230 -12.83 0.70 20.98
C VAL A 230 -13.21 1.26 22.34
N SER A 231 -12.45 0.90 23.37
CA SER A 231 -12.62 1.39 24.73
C SER A 231 -11.33 2.04 25.24
N PHE A 232 -11.45 2.83 26.30
CA PHE A 232 -10.36 3.63 26.84
C PHE A 232 -10.17 3.37 28.33
N SER A 233 -8.93 3.33 28.78
CA SER A 233 -8.59 3.19 30.19
C SER A 233 -7.44 4.10 30.60
N GLY A 234 -7.42 4.46 31.88
CA GLY A 234 -6.48 5.44 32.44
C GLY A 234 -7.00 6.87 32.34
N LYS A 235 -6.16 7.82 32.78
CA LYS A 235 -6.45 9.25 32.69
C LYS A 235 -5.29 9.92 31.97
N PRO A 236 -5.54 10.62 30.85
CA PRO A 236 -4.48 11.35 30.18
C PRO A 236 -3.87 12.37 31.13
N LYS A 237 -2.55 12.51 31.14
CA LYS A 237 -1.95 13.72 31.75
C LYS A 237 -2.57 14.94 31.07
N LYS A 238 -3.04 15.92 31.85
CA LYS A 238 -3.62 17.18 31.33
C LYS A 238 -2.65 17.76 30.29
N LYS A 239 -2.98 17.66 29.01
CA LYS A 239 -2.33 18.49 27.98
C LYS A 239 -2.83 19.91 28.22
N SER A 240 -1.93 20.89 28.24
CA SER A 240 -2.32 22.29 28.04
C SER A 240 -3.15 22.33 26.77
N GLY A 241 -4.36 22.90 26.82
CA GLY A 241 -5.31 22.86 25.71
C GLY A 241 -4.60 23.13 24.39
N THR A 242 -4.78 22.22 23.43
CA THR A 242 -4.31 22.42 22.07
C THR A 242 -4.96 23.71 21.58
N LYS A 243 -4.20 24.81 21.51
CA LYS A 243 -4.67 26.02 20.84
C LYS A 243 -5.17 25.55 19.47
N ALA A 244 -6.38 25.98 19.07
CA ALA A 244 -6.82 25.85 17.70
C ALA A 244 -5.63 26.31 16.84
N GLY A 245 -5.10 25.40 16.02
CA GLY A 245 -3.94 25.71 15.18
C GLY A 245 -4.25 26.99 14.45
N LYS A 246 -3.35 27.98 14.50
CA LYS A 246 -3.44 29.13 13.60
C LYS A 246 -3.64 28.58 12.18
N ALA A 247 -4.39 29.29 11.35
CA ALA A 247 -4.51 28.94 9.94
C ALA A 247 -3.13 28.60 9.38
N ILE A 248 -3.00 27.46 8.70
CA ILE A 248 -1.74 27.07 8.08
C ILE A 248 -1.50 28.09 6.97
N GLU A 249 -0.55 28.99 7.20
CA GLU A 249 -0.11 29.95 6.20
C GLU A 249 1.00 29.31 5.38
N VAL A 250 0.76 29.13 4.09
CA VAL A 250 1.76 28.66 3.14
C VAL A 250 2.31 29.87 2.42
N SER A 251 3.60 30.15 2.63
CA SER A 251 4.34 31.18 1.91
C SER A 251 5.51 30.57 1.15
N LEU A 252 5.89 31.17 0.02
CA LEU A 252 7.10 30.78 -0.69
C LEU A 252 8.31 31.26 0.11
N GLY A 253 9.06 30.31 0.66
CA GLY A 253 10.34 30.58 1.31
C GLY A 253 11.49 30.69 0.30
N ALA A 254 12.68 30.99 0.82
CA ALA A 254 13.92 30.83 0.06
C ALA A 254 14.13 29.36 -0.35
N VAL A 255 14.90 29.14 -1.41
CA VAL A 255 15.26 27.79 -1.88
C VAL A 255 15.92 27.01 -0.74
N LYS A 256 15.37 25.84 -0.41
CA LYS A 256 15.95 24.89 0.55
C LYS A 256 16.15 23.53 -0.10
N GLY A 257 17.38 23.04 -0.11
CA GLY A 257 17.73 21.70 -0.59
C GLY A 257 17.73 21.53 -2.11
N ARG A 258 17.83 20.27 -2.55
CA ARG A 258 17.82 19.87 -3.96
C ARG A 258 16.70 18.87 -4.18
N MET A 259 15.83 19.14 -5.16
CA MET A 259 14.79 18.19 -5.56
C MET A 259 15.40 16.91 -6.14
N PRO A 260 14.76 15.75 -5.96
CA PRO A 260 15.17 14.53 -6.63
C PRO A 260 15.15 14.71 -8.15
N ARG A 261 15.99 13.93 -8.84
CA ARG A 261 16.00 13.89 -10.31
C ARG A 261 14.73 13.17 -10.76
N PHE A 262 13.88 13.86 -11.51
CA PHE A 262 12.74 13.24 -12.17
C PHE A 262 13.20 12.55 -13.46
N GLY A 263 12.72 11.32 -13.67
CA GLY A 263 12.97 10.54 -14.88
C GLY A 263 11.67 10.02 -15.46
N ILE A 264 11.77 9.38 -16.62
CA ILE A 264 10.63 8.75 -17.31
C ILE A 264 10.93 7.28 -17.52
N ALA A 265 10.04 6.43 -17.04
CA ALA A 265 10.10 4.99 -17.30
C ALA A 265 9.51 4.67 -18.68
N VAL A 266 10.19 3.84 -19.46
CA VAL A 266 9.80 3.43 -20.81
C VAL A 266 9.85 1.90 -20.90
N PRO A 267 8.70 1.22 -20.76
CA PRO A 267 8.63 -0.23 -20.94
C PRO A 267 9.05 -0.66 -22.35
N MET A 268 9.61 -1.86 -22.49
CA MET A 268 10.04 -2.41 -23.79
C MET A 268 8.95 -2.31 -24.87
N ARG A 269 7.71 -2.67 -24.50
CA ARG A 269 6.55 -2.66 -25.41
C ARG A 269 6.17 -1.26 -25.90
N GLU A 270 6.52 -0.21 -25.15
CA GLU A 270 6.19 1.18 -25.47
C GLU A 270 7.35 1.91 -26.16
N ALA A 271 8.46 1.23 -26.47
CA ALA A 271 9.68 1.87 -26.97
C ALA A 271 9.44 2.65 -28.27
N ALA A 272 8.76 2.05 -29.25
CA ALA A 272 8.45 2.68 -30.53
C ALA A 272 7.46 3.86 -30.38
N ALA A 273 6.40 3.67 -29.60
CA ALA A 273 5.40 4.71 -29.34
C ALA A 273 6.02 5.91 -28.60
N SER A 274 6.89 5.65 -27.64
CA SER A 274 7.62 6.68 -26.89
C SER A 274 8.58 7.45 -27.78
N LEU A 275 9.28 6.77 -28.70
CA LEU A 275 10.12 7.45 -29.69
C LEU A 275 9.30 8.32 -30.64
N ALA A 276 8.13 7.85 -31.09
CA ALA A 276 7.23 8.67 -31.90
C ALA A 276 6.77 9.94 -31.15
N ALA A 277 6.64 9.85 -29.82
CA ALA A 277 6.31 10.97 -28.93
C ALA A 277 7.54 11.71 -28.37
N ALA A 278 8.75 11.50 -28.91
CA ALA A 278 9.99 11.99 -28.31
C ALA A 278 10.04 13.51 -28.11
N GLY A 279 9.36 14.29 -28.96
CA GLY A 279 9.24 15.74 -28.79
C GLY A 279 8.50 16.14 -27.52
N GLN A 280 7.40 15.44 -27.20
CA GLN A 280 6.62 15.67 -25.97
C GLN A 280 7.40 15.20 -24.74
N ILE A 281 8.09 14.07 -24.85
CA ILE A 281 8.95 13.54 -23.78
C ILE A 281 10.10 14.51 -23.47
N ALA A 282 10.78 15.02 -24.50
CA ALA A 282 11.85 15.99 -24.33
C ALA A 282 11.36 17.32 -23.72
N ALA A 283 10.12 17.74 -24.03
CA ALA A 283 9.52 18.95 -23.45
C ALA A 283 9.34 18.86 -21.92
N MET A 284 9.18 17.65 -21.37
CA MET A 284 9.16 17.42 -19.91
C MET A 284 10.54 17.54 -19.25
N ARG A 285 11.62 17.59 -20.05
CA ARG A 285 13.02 17.70 -19.61
C ARG A 285 13.42 16.64 -18.56
N PRO A 286 13.21 15.34 -18.85
CA PRO A 286 13.61 14.28 -17.93
C PRO A 286 15.11 14.32 -17.65
N ARG A 287 15.49 14.03 -16.41
CA ARG A 287 16.90 13.98 -15.99
C ARG A 287 17.54 12.61 -16.21
N HIS A 288 16.74 11.60 -16.52
CA HIS A 288 17.16 10.26 -16.91
C HIS A 288 15.95 9.51 -17.49
N LEU A 289 16.22 8.43 -18.22
CA LEU A 289 15.22 7.45 -18.62
C LEU A 289 15.46 6.14 -17.87
N VAL A 290 14.39 5.45 -17.53
CA VAL A 290 14.42 4.08 -17.02
C VAL A 290 13.82 3.19 -18.10
N CYS A 291 14.66 2.54 -18.89
CA CYS A 291 14.21 1.77 -20.05
C CYS A 291 14.20 0.29 -19.70
N GLN A 292 13.16 -0.44 -20.09
CA GLN A 292 13.05 -1.86 -19.79
C GLN A 292 13.35 -2.73 -21.01
N ILE A 293 14.06 -3.82 -20.81
CA ILE A 293 14.20 -4.94 -21.75
C ILE A 293 13.71 -6.21 -21.05
N ASP A 294 12.73 -6.85 -21.67
CA ASP A 294 12.18 -8.11 -21.20
C ASP A 294 12.71 -9.26 -22.06
N GLY A 295 13.57 -10.10 -21.48
CA GLY A 295 14.20 -11.22 -22.16
C GLY A 295 13.22 -12.30 -22.61
N ARG A 296 11.97 -12.29 -22.11
CA ARG A 296 10.93 -13.24 -22.54
C ARG A 296 10.36 -12.91 -23.92
N ASN A 297 10.48 -11.66 -24.34
CA ASN A 297 9.86 -11.15 -25.56
C ASN A 297 10.86 -11.16 -26.72
N LYS A 298 10.44 -10.73 -27.91
CA LYS A 298 11.33 -10.47 -29.06
C LYS A 298 11.48 -8.96 -29.25
N GLY A 299 12.45 -8.53 -30.04
CA GLY A 299 12.60 -7.12 -30.43
C GLY A 299 13.51 -6.29 -29.52
N GLN A 300 14.43 -6.94 -28.78
CA GLN A 300 15.30 -6.25 -27.83
C GLN A 300 16.25 -5.25 -28.50
N ALA A 301 16.72 -5.55 -29.72
CA ALA A 301 17.63 -4.66 -30.45
C ALA A 301 16.90 -3.40 -30.94
N GLU A 302 15.68 -3.57 -31.43
CA GLU A 302 14.80 -2.50 -31.90
C GLU A 302 14.37 -1.59 -30.74
N ALA A 303 14.02 -2.17 -29.59
CA ALA A 303 13.72 -1.41 -28.39
C ALA A 303 14.97 -0.64 -27.90
N ALA A 304 16.14 -1.27 -27.89
CA ALA A 304 17.40 -0.62 -27.51
C ALA A 304 17.76 0.56 -28.44
N ASP A 305 17.58 0.42 -29.76
CA ASP A 305 17.77 1.52 -30.71
C ASP A 305 16.78 2.67 -30.45
N ALA A 306 15.51 2.35 -30.18
CA ALA A 306 14.51 3.35 -29.84
C ALA A 306 14.84 4.10 -28.55
N PHE A 307 15.30 3.40 -27.51
CA PHE A 307 15.75 4.00 -26.26
C PHE A 307 16.95 4.92 -26.45
N ARG A 308 17.96 4.48 -27.23
CA ARG A 308 19.13 5.31 -27.58
C ARG A 308 18.70 6.61 -28.24
N LYS A 309 17.89 6.54 -29.30
CA LYS A 309 17.38 7.73 -30.03
C LYS A 309 16.56 8.65 -29.11
N LEU A 310 15.74 8.08 -28.22
CA LEU A 310 14.96 8.85 -27.27
C LEU A 310 15.86 9.59 -26.26
N ALA A 311 16.88 8.92 -25.72
CA ALA A 311 17.85 9.53 -24.82
C ALA A 311 18.69 10.62 -25.49
N GLU A 312 19.09 10.44 -26.76
CA GLU A 312 19.75 11.48 -27.56
C GLU A 312 18.86 12.71 -27.71
N LYS A 313 17.56 12.51 -27.98
CA LYS A 313 16.60 13.61 -28.07
C LYS A 313 16.37 14.34 -26.73
N CYS A 314 16.38 13.61 -25.64
CA CYS A 314 16.18 14.16 -24.29
C CYS A 314 17.46 14.69 -23.64
N VAL A 315 18.63 14.32 -24.18
CA VAL A 315 19.97 14.62 -23.64
C VAL A 315 20.10 14.16 -22.18
N CYS A 316 19.79 12.89 -21.91
CA CYS A 316 19.80 12.35 -20.56
C CYS A 316 20.29 10.88 -20.51
N PRO A 317 20.84 10.42 -19.36
CA PRO A 317 21.31 9.05 -19.20
C PRO A 317 20.16 8.04 -19.13
N ILE A 318 20.49 6.78 -19.39
CA ILE A 318 19.61 5.61 -19.29
C ILE A 318 20.06 4.71 -18.14
N THR A 319 19.09 4.35 -17.29
CA THR A 319 19.13 3.12 -16.49
C THR A 319 18.36 2.06 -17.26
N LEU A 320 18.99 0.93 -17.56
CA LEU A 320 18.38 -0.19 -18.28
C LEU A 320 17.93 -1.26 -17.29
N GLU A 321 16.63 -1.49 -17.17
CA GLU A 321 16.06 -2.62 -16.44
C GLU A 321 16.04 -3.86 -17.34
N ILE A 322 16.60 -4.97 -16.88
CA ILE A 322 16.64 -6.24 -17.60
C ILE A 322 15.87 -7.28 -16.79
N ILE A 323 14.86 -7.87 -17.41
CA ILE A 323 14.12 -9.02 -16.87
C ILE A 323 14.64 -10.28 -17.55
N LEU A 324 15.33 -11.12 -16.78
CA LEU A 324 15.73 -12.44 -17.23
C LEU A 324 14.53 -13.40 -17.31
N PRO A 325 14.43 -14.24 -18.36
CA PRO A 325 13.43 -15.29 -18.43
C PRO A 325 13.48 -16.28 -17.26
N ALA A 326 14.66 -16.51 -16.68
CA ALA A 326 14.91 -17.52 -15.66
C ALA A 326 14.54 -18.93 -16.13
N LYS A 327 14.95 -19.26 -17.36
CA LYS A 327 14.84 -20.60 -17.95
C LYS A 327 16.19 -21.31 -18.07
N ALA A 328 17.28 -20.55 -17.98
CA ALA A 328 18.65 -21.01 -17.94
C ALA A 328 19.47 -20.12 -16.98
N PRO A 329 20.71 -20.51 -16.62
CA PRO A 329 21.58 -19.68 -15.80
C PRO A 329 21.76 -18.27 -16.38
N ALA A 330 21.95 -17.27 -15.51
CA ALA A 330 22.12 -15.88 -15.94
C ALA A 330 23.32 -15.70 -16.89
N SER A 331 24.36 -16.54 -16.76
CA SER A 331 25.53 -16.59 -17.64
C SER A 331 25.21 -16.96 -19.09
N GLU A 332 24.06 -17.59 -19.35
CA GLU A 332 23.60 -17.94 -20.70
C GLU A 332 22.59 -16.93 -21.24
N GLU A 333 21.65 -16.46 -20.40
CA GLU A 333 20.59 -15.54 -20.81
C GLU A 333 21.08 -14.10 -21.00
N MET A 334 21.94 -13.60 -20.10
CA MET A 334 22.41 -12.22 -20.14
C MET A 334 23.24 -11.89 -21.40
N PRO A 335 24.18 -12.74 -21.88
CA PRO A 335 24.92 -12.45 -23.10
C PRO A 335 24.03 -12.26 -24.33
N VAL A 336 22.91 -12.99 -24.42
CA VAL A 336 21.94 -12.85 -25.53
C VAL A 336 21.30 -11.47 -25.49
N ILE A 337 20.82 -11.04 -24.32
CA ILE A 337 20.23 -9.71 -24.14
C ILE A 337 21.27 -8.61 -24.38
N ALA A 338 22.45 -8.74 -23.80
CA ALA A 338 23.53 -7.78 -23.97
C ALA A 338 23.98 -7.65 -25.43
N LYS A 339 23.99 -8.75 -26.20
CA LYS A 339 24.24 -8.73 -27.65
C LYS A 339 23.17 -7.94 -28.39
N ALA A 340 21.89 -8.14 -28.07
CA ALA A 340 20.80 -7.40 -28.70
C ALA A 340 20.84 -5.90 -28.35
N VAL A 341 21.12 -5.56 -27.09
CA VAL A 341 21.27 -4.16 -26.65
C VAL A 341 22.43 -3.47 -27.38
N ARG A 342 23.57 -4.16 -27.55
CA ARG A 342 24.69 -3.67 -28.36
C ARG A 342 24.34 -3.51 -29.84
N ALA A 343 23.55 -4.43 -30.40
CA ALA A 343 23.08 -4.33 -31.79
C ALA A 343 22.18 -3.10 -32.02
N GLY A 344 21.39 -2.70 -31.01
CA GLY A 344 20.64 -1.43 -31.01
C GLY A 344 21.50 -0.18 -30.73
N GLY A 345 22.81 -0.35 -30.51
CA GLY A 345 23.73 0.75 -30.22
C GLY A 345 23.59 1.39 -28.84
N LEU A 346 22.78 0.81 -27.95
CA LEU A 346 22.50 1.37 -26.63
C LEU A 346 23.67 1.10 -25.66
N ARG A 347 24.12 2.15 -24.97
CA ARG A 347 25.13 2.08 -23.91
C ARG A 347 24.54 2.70 -22.63
N PRO A 348 23.95 1.89 -21.73
CA PRO A 348 23.34 2.40 -20.52
C PRO A 348 24.41 2.79 -19.49
N GLN A 349 24.12 3.81 -18.66
CA GLN A 349 24.99 4.22 -17.55
C GLN A 349 24.82 3.30 -16.34
N ALA A 350 23.63 2.71 -16.19
CA ALA A 350 23.33 1.74 -15.15
C ALA A 350 22.46 0.62 -15.71
N VAL A 351 22.60 -0.58 -15.16
CA VAL A 351 21.78 -1.75 -15.49
C VAL A 351 21.18 -2.30 -14.21
N VAL A 352 19.87 -2.41 -14.13
CA VAL A 352 19.19 -3.14 -13.05
C VAL A 352 18.80 -4.50 -13.60
N VAL A 353 19.23 -5.58 -12.95
CA VAL A 353 18.86 -6.94 -13.36
C VAL A 353 17.87 -7.56 -12.37
N THR A 354 16.83 -8.18 -12.91
CA THR A 354 15.87 -9.01 -12.16
C THR A 354 15.49 -10.23 -13.00
N GLN A 355 14.54 -11.03 -12.51
CA GLN A 355 14.05 -12.23 -13.16
C GLN A 355 12.53 -12.30 -13.16
N THR A 356 11.99 -13.10 -14.08
CA THR A 356 10.55 -13.17 -14.37
C THR A 356 9.67 -13.43 -13.15
N HIS A 357 10.07 -14.33 -12.26
CA HIS A 357 9.23 -14.63 -11.11
C HIS A 357 9.23 -13.49 -10.07
N ASP A 358 10.27 -12.66 -9.99
CA ASP A 358 10.32 -11.50 -9.09
C ASP A 358 9.35 -10.37 -9.49
N LEU A 359 8.67 -10.50 -10.65
CA LEU A 359 7.54 -9.65 -11.06
C LEU A 359 6.20 -10.09 -10.46
N LYS A 360 6.17 -11.19 -9.70
CA LYS A 360 4.98 -11.69 -9.00
C LYS A 360 5.14 -11.52 -7.49
N SER A 361 4.00 -11.44 -6.80
CA SER A 361 3.96 -11.40 -5.34
C SER A 361 4.01 -12.82 -4.76
N PHE A 362 4.90 -13.03 -3.79
CA PHE A 362 4.98 -14.25 -2.99
C PHE A 362 4.87 -13.89 -1.50
N GLN A 363 4.19 -14.70 -0.71
CA GLN A 363 4.30 -14.57 0.75
C GLN A 363 5.70 -15.02 1.19
N PRO A 364 6.22 -14.54 2.34
CA PRO A 364 7.56 -14.92 2.82
C PRO A 364 7.80 -16.44 2.87
N ASN A 365 6.75 -17.20 3.17
CA ASN A 365 6.82 -18.65 3.35
C ASN A 365 6.41 -19.45 2.09
N THR A 366 6.15 -18.79 0.96
CA THR A 366 5.77 -19.47 -0.28
C THR A 366 7.02 -19.87 -1.06
N PRO A 367 7.18 -21.16 -1.44
CA PRO A 367 8.25 -21.58 -2.33
C PRO A 367 8.24 -20.78 -3.64
N ARG A 368 9.41 -20.29 -4.04
CA ARG A 368 9.57 -19.59 -5.32
C ARG A 368 10.01 -20.59 -6.40
N PRO A 369 9.61 -20.37 -7.66
CA PRO A 369 10.20 -21.10 -8.79
C PRO A 369 11.72 -20.94 -8.81
N TRP A 370 12.41 -21.89 -9.41
CA TRP A 370 13.83 -21.75 -9.68
C TRP A 370 14.12 -20.50 -10.53
N GLY A 371 15.29 -19.90 -10.30
CA GLY A 371 15.90 -18.89 -11.15
C GLY A 371 17.29 -18.54 -10.63
N PRO A 372 18.09 -17.77 -11.40
CA PRO A 372 19.43 -17.40 -10.99
C PRO A 372 19.46 -16.63 -9.66
N SER A 373 20.50 -16.90 -8.88
CA SER A 373 20.83 -16.16 -7.66
C SER A 373 21.16 -14.70 -7.96
N TYR A 374 21.16 -13.86 -6.91
CA TYR A 374 21.54 -12.45 -7.06
C TYR A 374 23.00 -12.31 -7.51
N GLU A 375 23.87 -13.20 -7.03
CA GLU A 375 25.29 -13.30 -7.38
C GLU A 375 25.49 -13.62 -8.86
N GLU A 376 24.79 -14.64 -9.37
CA GLU A 376 24.84 -15.02 -10.79
C GLU A 376 24.31 -13.90 -11.68
N MET A 377 23.19 -13.27 -11.31
CA MET A 377 22.63 -12.14 -12.05
C MET A 377 23.58 -10.95 -12.08
N ALA A 378 24.18 -10.58 -10.94
CA ALA A 378 25.12 -9.48 -10.84
C ALA A 378 26.40 -9.75 -11.65
N ALA A 379 26.97 -10.95 -11.55
CA ALA A 379 28.16 -11.35 -12.31
C ALA A 379 27.91 -11.32 -13.82
N ALA A 380 26.77 -11.88 -14.26
CA ALA A 380 26.40 -11.87 -15.66
C ALA A 380 26.13 -10.45 -16.19
N ALA A 381 25.49 -9.59 -15.40
CA ALA A 381 25.25 -8.18 -15.75
C ALA A 381 26.57 -7.41 -15.88
N ARG A 382 27.51 -7.57 -14.94
CA ARG A 382 28.86 -6.96 -15.02
C ARG A 382 29.61 -7.39 -16.28
N ALA A 383 29.53 -8.68 -16.64
CA ALA A 383 30.15 -9.19 -17.87
C ALA A 383 29.47 -8.67 -19.15
N GLY A 384 28.14 -8.55 -19.14
CA GLY A 384 27.36 -8.08 -20.29
C GLY A 384 27.48 -6.59 -20.57
N PHE A 385 27.68 -5.79 -19.52
CA PHE A 385 27.66 -4.33 -19.55
C PHE A 385 28.85 -3.72 -18.80
N PRO A 386 30.09 -3.92 -19.29
CA PRO A 386 31.28 -3.39 -18.65
C PRO A 386 31.21 -1.84 -18.54
N GLY A 387 31.50 -1.31 -17.35
CA GLY A 387 31.50 0.11 -17.06
C GLY A 387 30.14 0.71 -16.67
N ALA A 388 29.04 -0.05 -16.76
CA ALA A 388 27.76 0.37 -16.19
C ALA A 388 27.71 0.05 -14.69
N ALA A 389 27.04 0.91 -13.91
CA ALA A 389 26.70 0.58 -12.52
C ALA A 389 25.64 -0.53 -12.50
N ILE A 390 25.84 -1.58 -11.71
CA ILE A 390 24.95 -2.74 -11.67
C ILE A 390 24.06 -2.69 -10.44
N GLY A 391 22.76 -2.55 -10.69
CA GLY A 391 21.71 -2.55 -9.68
C GLY A 391 20.94 -3.86 -9.61
N GLY A 392 20.37 -4.12 -8.44
CA GLY A 392 19.46 -5.23 -8.18
C GLY A 392 18.20 -4.77 -7.46
N GLY A 393 17.56 -5.70 -6.74
CA GLY A 393 16.32 -5.45 -6.02
C GLY A 393 15.10 -5.85 -6.83
N MET A 394 14.05 -5.04 -6.77
CA MET A 394 12.75 -5.34 -7.38
C MET A 394 12.34 -4.25 -8.34
N LEU A 395 11.81 -4.62 -9.51
CA LEU A 395 11.11 -3.68 -10.39
C LEU A 395 9.65 -3.47 -9.96
N SER A 396 9.18 -4.33 -9.06
CA SER A 396 7.87 -4.29 -8.41
C SER A 396 7.94 -3.47 -7.12
N TYR A 397 7.02 -3.71 -6.19
CA TYR A 397 6.86 -2.87 -5.00
C TYR A 397 7.86 -3.21 -3.89
N PHE A 398 8.04 -2.25 -2.96
CA PHE A 398 8.83 -2.43 -1.75
C PHE A 398 8.47 -3.71 -0.98
N THR A 399 7.19 -4.10 -0.92
CA THR A 399 6.76 -5.39 -0.35
C THR A 399 7.61 -6.57 -0.85
N GLU A 400 7.86 -6.64 -2.15
CA GLU A 400 8.60 -7.77 -2.73
C GLU A 400 10.08 -7.72 -2.37
N LEU A 401 10.66 -6.52 -2.33
CA LEU A 401 12.04 -6.33 -1.89
C LEU A 401 12.19 -6.74 -0.43
N ASN A 402 11.23 -6.36 0.42
CA ASN A 402 11.24 -6.69 1.84
C ASN A 402 11.07 -8.21 2.07
N ARG A 403 10.27 -8.88 1.23
CA ARG A 403 10.05 -10.34 1.30
C ARG A 403 11.17 -11.19 0.71
N LYS A 404 11.97 -10.64 -0.21
CA LYS A 404 13.20 -11.27 -0.73
C LYS A 404 14.34 -10.24 -0.71
N PRO A 405 14.87 -9.92 0.49
CA PRO A 405 15.93 -8.93 0.65
C PRO A 405 17.13 -9.24 -0.25
N THR A 406 17.69 -8.21 -0.85
CA THR A 406 18.93 -8.33 -1.63
C THR A 406 20.13 -8.43 -0.68
N PRO A 407 21.05 -9.40 -0.86
CA PRO A 407 22.25 -9.49 -0.04
C PRO A 407 23.15 -8.26 -0.20
N GLN A 408 23.78 -7.83 0.90
CA GLN A 408 24.71 -6.70 0.91
C GLN A 408 25.96 -7.00 0.06
N GLY A 409 26.50 -5.97 -0.59
CA GLY A 409 27.75 -6.07 -1.35
C GLY A 409 27.67 -6.74 -2.72
N ILE A 410 26.50 -7.23 -3.13
CA ILE A 410 26.33 -7.88 -4.45
C ILE A 410 26.17 -6.87 -5.58
N PHE A 411 25.28 -5.89 -5.39
CA PHE A 411 24.97 -4.84 -6.34
C PHE A 411 25.53 -3.49 -5.88
N ASP A 412 25.81 -2.60 -6.84
CA ASP A 412 26.30 -1.26 -6.58
C ASP A 412 25.19 -0.35 -6.02
N PHE A 413 23.93 -0.70 -6.30
CA PHE A 413 22.72 -0.10 -5.72
C PHE A 413 21.53 -1.08 -5.79
N ILE A 414 20.45 -0.81 -5.07
CA ILE A 414 19.17 -1.50 -5.26
C ILE A 414 18.07 -0.51 -5.62
N THR A 415 17.04 -1.02 -6.27
CA THR A 415 15.83 -0.27 -6.59
C THR A 415 14.57 -1.04 -6.16
N HIS A 416 13.51 -0.29 -5.92
CA HIS A 416 12.14 -0.76 -5.75
C HIS A 416 11.17 0.34 -6.15
N ALA A 417 9.95 -0.03 -6.53
CA ALA A 417 8.85 0.89 -6.71
C ALA A 417 8.00 0.99 -5.42
N VAL A 418 7.13 1.99 -5.39
CA VAL A 418 6.05 2.12 -4.40
C VAL A 418 4.77 2.50 -5.15
N CYS A 419 3.61 2.16 -4.59
CA CYS A 419 2.32 2.45 -5.20
C CYS A 419 1.34 2.94 -4.12
N PRO A 420 1.03 4.24 -4.08
CA PRO A 420 0.17 4.81 -3.03
C PRO A 420 -1.32 4.49 -3.20
N ILE A 421 -1.68 3.74 -4.25
CA ILE A 421 -3.07 3.45 -4.62
C ILE A 421 -3.43 1.96 -4.57
N VAL A 422 -2.62 1.13 -3.90
CA VAL A 422 -2.87 -0.32 -3.80
C VAL A 422 -4.21 -0.59 -3.10
N HIS A 423 -4.54 0.18 -2.06
CA HIS A 423 -5.69 -0.07 -1.21
C HIS A 423 -6.79 0.98 -1.30
N ALA A 424 -6.45 2.23 -1.59
CA ALA A 424 -7.38 3.34 -1.74
C ALA A 424 -6.81 4.36 -2.72
N ALA A 425 -7.67 5.01 -3.51
CA ALA A 425 -7.26 5.94 -4.56
C ALA A 425 -7.90 7.33 -4.41
N ASP A 426 -8.58 7.61 -3.30
CA ASP A 426 -9.04 8.96 -2.97
C ASP A 426 -7.88 9.86 -2.55
N ASP A 427 -8.01 11.16 -2.83
CA ASP A 427 -6.95 12.16 -2.64
C ASP A 427 -6.39 12.12 -1.21
N ILE A 428 -7.25 12.02 -0.21
CA ILE A 428 -6.83 11.97 1.19
C ILE A 428 -5.99 10.72 1.48
N SER A 429 -6.46 9.53 1.11
CA SER A 429 -5.72 8.29 1.35
C SER A 429 -4.35 8.29 0.67
N VAL A 430 -4.26 8.82 -0.55
CA VAL A 430 -2.99 8.96 -1.27
C VAL A 430 -2.06 9.93 -0.53
N MET A 431 -2.56 11.07 -0.06
CA MET A 431 -1.74 12.04 0.67
C MET A 431 -1.23 11.49 2.02
N GLU A 432 -2.03 10.66 2.70
CA GLU A 432 -1.64 10.01 3.94
C GLU A 432 -0.41 9.11 3.75
N THR A 433 -0.29 8.41 2.60
CA THR A 433 0.81 7.48 2.33
C THR A 433 2.20 8.08 2.45
N LEU A 434 2.34 9.41 2.35
CA LEU A 434 3.61 10.12 2.56
C LEU A 434 4.20 9.88 3.95
N GLU A 435 3.35 9.61 4.96
CA GLU A 435 3.78 9.29 6.33
C GLU A 435 4.60 7.99 6.41
N SER A 436 4.42 7.05 5.46
CA SER A 436 5.13 5.76 5.45
C SER A 436 6.54 5.85 4.85
N LEU A 437 6.83 6.88 4.03
CA LEU A 437 8.09 7.00 3.29
C LEU A 437 9.35 6.93 4.18
N PRO A 438 9.42 7.60 5.36
CA PRO A 438 10.57 7.47 6.23
C PRO A 438 10.82 6.03 6.70
N SER A 439 9.76 5.26 6.97
CA SER A 439 9.88 3.84 7.35
C SER A 439 10.40 3.00 6.18
N ILE A 440 9.89 3.25 4.97
CA ILE A 440 10.36 2.56 3.75
C ILE A 440 11.85 2.85 3.52
N PHE A 441 12.28 4.11 3.62
CA PHE A 441 13.69 4.47 3.46
C PHE A 441 14.58 3.82 4.52
N ALA A 442 14.14 3.83 5.79
CA ALA A 442 14.87 3.18 6.88
C ALA A 442 14.98 1.66 6.67
N SER A 443 13.90 1.00 6.24
CA SER A 443 13.90 -0.43 5.95
C SER A 443 14.76 -0.78 4.73
N THR A 444 14.68 -0.01 3.63
CA THR A 444 15.55 -0.19 2.48
C THR A 444 17.03 0.00 2.86
N ARG A 445 17.34 0.98 3.71
CA ARG A 445 18.69 1.18 4.25
C ARG A 445 19.15 -0.01 5.08
N ALA A 446 18.29 -0.55 5.94
CA ALA A 446 18.60 -1.73 6.73
C ALA A 446 18.87 -2.98 5.88
N ILE A 447 18.25 -3.09 4.69
CA ILE A 447 18.50 -4.19 3.74
C ILE A 447 19.89 -4.08 3.12
N ILE A 448 20.25 -2.94 2.53
CA ILE A 448 21.49 -2.82 1.73
C ILE A 448 22.72 -2.32 2.49
N GLY A 449 22.57 -1.67 3.64
CA GLY A 449 23.68 -1.07 4.40
C GLY A 449 23.78 0.45 4.26
#